data_AF-A0A3B9MRN5-F1
#
_entry.id   AF-A0A3B9MRN5-F1
#
_cell.length_a   1.000
_cell.length_b   1.000
_cell.length_c   1.000
_cell.angle_alpha   90.00
_cell.angle_beta   90.00
_cell.angle_gamma   90.00
#
_symmetry.space_group_name_H-M   'P 1'
#
loop_
_entity.id
_entity.type
_entity.pdbx_description
1 polymer ?
#
loop_
_entity_poly.entity_id
_entity_poly.type
_entity_poly.pdbx_seq_one_letter_code
_entity_poly.pdbx_strand_id
1 'polypeptide(L)' 'MAVDMFLKLEGIKGESKDKVHKDEIHIESFSWGMDQT' A
#
# COMPACT_ATOMS: atom_id res chain seq x y z
N MET A 1 14.56 -12.08 1.39
CA MET A 1 13.56 -11.56 2.35
C MET A 1 12.62 -10.69 1.54
N ALA A 2 11.36 -11.08 1.43
CA ALA A 2 10.34 -10.24 0.79
C ALA A 2 9.93 -9.15 1.78
N VAL A 3 9.83 -7.91 1.30
CA VAL A 3 9.35 -6.79 2.11
C VAL A 3 7.86 -6.66 1.82
N ASP A 4 7.02 -6.87 2.83
CA ASP A 4 5.59 -6.62 2.71
C ASP A 4 5.34 -5.10 2.73
N MET A 5 4.79 -4.57 1.64
CA MET A 5 4.46 -3.16 1.47
C MET A 5 2.94 -3.00 1.52
N PHE A 6 2.47 -2.07 2.36
CA PHE A 6 1.06 -1.76 2.52
C PHE A 6 0.83 -0.28 2.24
N LEU A 7 -0.19 0.04 1.44
CA LEU A 7 -0.61 1.42 1.17
C LEU A 7 -1.98 1.68 1.77
N LYS A 8 -2.04 2.71 2.62
CA LYS A 8 -3.26 3.23 3.19
C LYS A 8 -3.76 4.41 2.36
N LEU A 9 -4.94 4.30 1.76
CA LEU A 9 -5.61 5.39 1.06
C LEU A 9 -6.88 5.77 1.84
N GLU A 10 -6.98 7.03 2.28
CA GLU A 10 -8.18 7.51 2.96
C GLU A 10 -9.36 7.54 1.97
N GLY A 11 -10.36 6.68 2.21
CA GLY A 11 -11.57 6.56 1.38
C GLY A 11 -11.64 5.31 0.48
N ILE A 12 -10.53 4.58 0.31
CA ILE A 12 -10.51 3.30 -0.42
C ILE A 12 -10.12 2.20 0.57
N LYS A 13 -11.09 1.35 0.93
CA LYS A 13 -10.82 0.15 1.74
C LYS A 13 -10.18 -0.93 0.86
N GLY A 14 -8.94 -1.27 1.16
CA GLY A 14 -8.22 -2.40 0.55
C GLY A 14 -8.66 -3.75 1.12
N GLU A 15 -8.26 -4.84 0.46
CA GLU A 15 -8.64 -6.21 0.86
C GLU A 15 -7.82 -6.77 2.04
N SER A 16 -6.93 -5.97 2.66
CA SER A 16 -6.11 -6.45 3.76
C SER A 16 -6.95 -6.82 4.98
N LYS A 17 -6.86 -8.10 5.36
CA LYS A 17 -7.48 -8.69 6.55
C LYS A 17 -6.56 -8.67 7.77
N ASP A 18 -5.43 -7.97 7.71
CA ASP A 18 -4.42 -8.02 8.74
C ASP A 18 -4.86 -7.29 10.03
N LYS A 19 -4.38 -7.73 11.19
CA LYS A 19 -4.83 -7.19 12.50
C LYS A 19 -4.27 -5.79 12.76
N VAL A 20 -3.12 -5.46 12.18
CA VAL A 20 -2.44 -4.18 12.36
C VAL A 20 -2.71 -3.23 11.19
N HIS A 21 -2.92 -3.78 9.98
CA HIS A 21 -3.05 -3.07 8.70
C HIS A 21 -4.38 -3.38 8.00
N LYS A 22 -5.48 -3.33 8.76
CA LYS A 22 -6.82 -3.69 8.31
C LYS A 22 -7.37 -2.64 7.35
N ASP A 23 -7.96 -3.09 6.24
CA ASP A 23 -8.43 -2.23 5.13
C ASP A 23 -7.32 -1.51 4.32
N GLU A 24 -6.05 -1.91 4.45
CA GLU A 24 -4.96 -1.39 3.61
C GLU A 24 -4.80 -2.22 2.32
N ILE A 25 -4.15 -1.66 1.29
CA ILE A 25 -3.87 -2.36 0.02
C ILE A 25 -2.50 -3.01 0.13
N HIS A 26 -2.43 -4.33 -0.06
CA HIS A 26 -1.16 -5.05 -0.14
C HIS A 26 -0.55 -4.80 -1.52
N ILE A 27 0.70 -4.32 -1.55
CA ILE A 27 1.39 -3.98 -2.78
C ILE A 27 2.48 -5.01 -3.08
N GLU A 28 2.33 -5.71 -4.21
CA GLU A 28 3.38 -6.58 -4.75
C GLU A 28 4.55 -5.79 -5.35
N SER A 29 4.29 -4.63 -5.97
CA SER A 29 5.30 -3.78 -6.60
C SER A 29 4.80 -2.33 -6.73
N PHE A 30 5.62 -1.36 -6.34
CA PHE A 30 5.32 0.07 -6.45
C PHE A 30 6.46 0.82 -7.14
N SER A 31 6.11 1.70 -8.08
CA SER A 31 7.04 2.61 -8.75
C SER A 31 6.45 4.02 -8.71
N TRP A 32 7.25 5.00 -8.29
CA TRP A 32 6.86 6.42 -8.30
C TRP A 32 7.98 7.27 -8.86
N GLY A 33 7.61 8.38 -9.49
CA GLY A 33 8.54 9.39 -9.99
C GLY A 33 7.92 10.76 -9.83
N MET A 34 8.71 11.72 -9.37
CA MET A 34 8.35 13.14 -9.32
C MET A 34 9.35 13.88 -10.19
N ASP A 35 8.84 14.64 -11.15
CA ASP A 35 9.64 15.54 -11.97
C ASP A 35 9.32 16.97 -11.54
N GLN A 36 10.35 17.79 -11.34
CA GLN A 36 10.21 19.21 -11.02
C GLN A 36 10.93 20.00 -12.10
N THR A 37 10.15 20.53 -13.04
CA THR A 37 10.61 21.47 -14.06
C THR A 37 10.64 22.90 -13.51
#